data_AF-A0A5U7LZP6-F1
#
_entry.id   AF-A0A5U7LZP6-F1
#
_cell.length_a   1.000
_cell.length_b   1.000
_cell.length_c   1.000
_cell.angle_alpha   90.00
_cell.angle_beta   90.00
_cell.angle_gamma   90.00
#
_symmetry.space_group_name_H-M   'P 1'
#
loop_
_entity.id
_entity.type
_entity.pdbx_description
1 polymer ?
#
loop_
_entity_poly.entity_id
_entity_poly.type
_entity_poly.pdbx_seq_one_letter_code
_entity_poly.pdbx_strand_id
1 'polypeptide(L)'
;MKHGNLLLRYGEIANGSYTGGASVKKGQIIAKVGRLQSGSSMLHLEIYTNAASSASLTTRVGDFRRRSDTTNLAPYLNEWKNNLPKP
;
A
#
# COMPACT_ATOMS: atom_id res chain seq x y z
N MET A 1 4.79 3.68 -3.32
CA MET A 1 4.44 4.72 -4.32
C MET A 1 4.12 6.02 -3.59
N LYS A 2 4.60 7.16 -4.08
CA LYS A 2 4.29 8.47 -3.48
C LYS A 2 2.97 9.00 -4.04
N HIS A 3 2.04 9.34 -3.16
CA HIS A 3 0.76 9.96 -3.45
C HIS A 3 0.71 11.33 -2.75
N GLY A 4 1.18 12.37 -3.45
CA GLY A 4 1.32 13.71 -2.85
C GLY A 4 2.29 13.68 -1.68
N ASN A 5 1.81 13.96 -0.47
CA ASN A 5 2.61 13.94 0.76
C ASN A 5 2.59 12.59 1.50
N LEU A 6 1.89 11.58 0.96
CA LEU A 6 1.80 10.24 1.52
C LEU A 6 2.64 9.24 0.73
N LEU A 7 3.19 8.24 1.41
CA LEU A 7 3.82 7.08 0.78
C LEU A 7 2.96 5.85 1.06
N LEU A 8 2.48 5.20 0.00
CA LEU A 8 1.67 3.99 0.07
C LEU A 8 2.53 2.77 -0.29
N ARG A 9 2.40 1.70 0.49
CA ARG A 9 3.01 0.40 0.20
C ARG A 9 1.91 -0.65 0.07
N TYR A 10 1.99 -1.41 -1.02
CA TYR A 10 1.09 -2.51 -1.33
C TYR A 10 1.87 -3.82 -1.18
N GLY A 11 1.48 -4.66 -0.22
CA GLY A 11 1.93 -6.03 -0.06
C GLY A 11 0.98 -7.02 -0.74
N GLU A 12 1.35 -8.30 -0.74
CA GLU A 12 0.57 -9.38 -1.34
C GLU A 12 0.09 -9.11 -2.77
N ILE A 13 0.98 -8.58 -3.62
CA ILE A 13 0.69 -8.43 -5.05
C ILE A 13 1.13 -9.67 -5.83
N ALA A 14 0.41 -10.00 -6.89
CA ALA A 14 0.76 -11.10 -7.78
C ALA A 14 2.13 -10.82 -8.44
N ASN A 15 2.99 -11.83 -8.48
CA ASN A 15 4.31 -11.68 -9.07
C ASN A 15 4.21 -11.24 -10.55
N GLY A 16 5.03 -10.28 -10.97
CA GLY A 16 5.00 -9.71 -12.32
C GLY A 16 3.78 -8.83 -12.64
N SER A 17 2.84 -8.63 -11.71
CA SER A 17 1.66 -7.76 -11.97
C SER A 17 1.93 -6.27 -11.79
N TYR A 18 3.07 -5.92 -11.19
CA TYR A 18 3.45 -4.54 -10.94
C TYR A 18 3.64 -3.77 -12.25
N THR A 19 2.87 -2.70 -12.42
CA THR A 19 2.91 -1.83 -13.62
C THR A 19 3.29 -0.38 -13.26
N GLY A 20 3.83 -0.14 -12.06
CA GLY A 20 4.21 1.19 -11.59
C GLY A 20 5.58 1.66 -12.13
N GLY A 21 5.83 2.97 -12.14
CA GLY A 21 7.13 3.47 -12.62
C GLY A 21 7.38 4.98 -12.54
N ALA A 22 6.44 5.87 -12.85
CA ALA A 22 6.76 7.32 -12.81
C ALA A 22 5.64 8.25 -12.34
N SER A 23 4.37 7.91 -12.51
CA SER A 23 3.23 8.59 -11.87
C SER A 23 2.00 7.76 -12.16
N VAL A 24 1.12 7.59 -11.17
CA VAL A 24 -0.11 6.81 -11.32
C VAL A 24 -1.31 7.73 -11.12
N LYS A 25 -2.37 7.52 -11.89
CA LYS A 25 -3.62 8.29 -11.76
C LYS A 25 -4.63 7.53 -10.89
N LYS A 26 -5.56 8.26 -10.25
CA LYS A 26 -6.66 7.62 -9.49
C LYS A 26 -7.45 6.68 -10.41
N GLY A 27 -7.71 5.46 -9.96
CA GLY A 27 -8.40 4.42 -10.73
C GLY A 27 -7.50 3.61 -11.67
N GLN A 28 -6.22 3.98 -11.83
CA GLN A 28 -5.28 3.18 -12.60
C GLN A 28 -4.97 1.86 -11.89
N ILE A 29 -5.05 0.76 -12.63
CA ILE A 29 -4.58 -0.54 -12.15
C ILE A 29 -3.05 -0.51 -12.10
N ILE A 30 -2.50 -0.73 -10.90
CA ILE A 30 -1.04 -0.67 -10.64
C ILE A 30 -0.44 -2.02 -10.27
N ALA A 31 -1.28 -2.98 -9.87
CA ALA A 31 -0.93 -4.36 -9.54
C ALA A 31 -2.23 -5.19 -9.42
N LYS A 32 -2.08 -6.52 -9.38
CA LYS A 32 -3.16 -7.45 -9.01
C LYS A 32 -2.88 -8.02 -7.62
N VAL A 33 -3.93 -8.30 -6.84
CA VAL A 33 -3.78 -8.99 -5.55
C VAL A 33 -3.30 -10.42 -5.82
N GLY A 34 -2.24 -10.82 -5.11
CA GLY A 34 -1.67 -12.15 -5.15
C GLY A 34 -2.40 -13.10 -4.21
N ARG A 35 -2.28 -14.39 -4.50
CA ARG A 35 -2.83 -15.45 -3.64
C ARG A 35 -1.81 -15.82 -2.57
N LEU A 36 -2.23 -15.83 -1.32
CA LEU A 36 -1.44 -16.34 -0.20
C LEU A 36 -1.35 -17.87 -0.26
N GLN A 37 -0.30 -18.44 0.34
CA GLN A 37 -0.12 -19.89 0.41
C GLN A 37 -1.26 -20.60 1.14
N SER A 38 -1.96 -19.91 2.04
CA SER A 38 -3.17 -20.39 2.72
C SER A 38 -4.42 -20.46 1.81
N GLY A 39 -4.29 -20.08 0.54
CA GLY A 39 -5.39 -20.07 -0.43
C GLY A 39 -6.24 -18.80 -0.43
N SER A 40 -6.10 -17.93 0.56
CA SER A 40 -6.78 -16.62 0.67
C SER A 40 -6.12 -15.55 -0.20
N SER A 41 -6.85 -14.48 -0.53
CA SER A 41 -6.30 -13.29 -1.19
C SER A 41 -6.57 -12.07 -0.33
N MET A 42 -5.53 -11.37 0.08
CA MET A 42 -5.62 -10.17 0.89
C MET A 42 -4.64 -9.15 0.35
N LEU A 43 -5.04 -7.87 0.35
CA LEU A 43 -4.14 -6.77 0.05
C LEU A 43 -3.61 -6.21 1.36
N HIS A 44 -2.30 -6.23 1.57
CA HIS A 44 -1.68 -5.48 2.65
C HIS A 44 -1.43 -4.05 2.20
N LEU A 45 -1.99 -3.09 2.92
CA LEU A 45 -1.84 -1.67 2.63
C LEU A 45 -1.16 -1.00 3.82
N GLU A 46 -0.10 -0.24 3.57
CA GLU A 46 0.50 0.65 4.55
C GLU A 46 0.52 2.08 3.99
N ILE A 47 0.17 3.05 4.83
CA ILE A 47 0.26 4.48 4.53
C ILE A 47 1.25 5.11 5.50
N TYR A 48 2.19 5.86 4.95
CA TYR A 48 3.18 6.63 5.69
C TYR A 48 3.00 8.12 5.41
N THR A 49 3.07 8.96 6.44
CA THR A 49 2.85 10.42 6.33
C THR A 49 4.11 11.20 5.95
N ASN A 50 5.30 10.59 6.02
CA ASN A 50 6.53 11.19 5.51
C ASN A 50 6.92 10.56 4.17
N ALA A 51 6.36 11.13 3.08
CA ALA A 51 6.65 10.67 1.72
C ALA A 51 8.08 10.94 1.22
N ALA A 52 8.85 11.80 1.90
CA ALA A 52 10.26 12.03 1.58
C ALA A 52 11.17 10.94 2.16
N SER A 53 10.68 10.17 3.12
CA SER A 53 11.47 9.14 3.78
C SER A 53 11.53 7.85 2.96
N SER A 54 12.74 7.53 2.48
CA SER A 54 13.14 6.23 1.94
C SER A 54 13.56 5.25 3.04
N ALA A 55 13.32 5.58 4.31
CA ALA A 55 13.72 4.74 5.43
C ALA A 55 13.10 3.35 5.28
N SER A 56 13.96 2.34 5.42
CA SER A 56 13.52 0.97 5.61
C SER A 56 12.73 0.87 6.92
N LEU A 57 11.88 -0.16 7.03
CA LEU A 57 11.29 -0.56 8.30
C LEU A 57 12.42 -0.58 9.36
N THR A 58 12.17 -0.01 10.55
CA THR A 58 13.19 0.22 11.59
C THR A 58 14.13 -0.97 11.73
N THR A 59 15.43 -0.68 11.61
CA THR A 59 16.46 -1.68 11.41
C THR A 59 16.79 -2.48 12.67
N ARG A 60 16.63 -3.80 12.54
CA ARG A 60 17.51 -4.90 12.99
C ARG A 60 17.15 -5.74 14.23
N VAL A 61 16.16 -5.43 15.07
CA VAL A 61 15.78 -6.33 16.21
C VAL A 61 14.25 -6.34 16.45
N GLY A 62 13.64 -7.54 16.58
CA GLY A 62 12.22 -7.76 16.92
C GLY A 62 11.34 -8.26 15.76
N ASP A 63 10.29 -9.04 16.09
CA ASP A 63 9.35 -9.68 15.16
C ASP A 63 8.38 -8.69 14.47
N PHE A 64 8.18 -7.51 15.05
CA PHE A 64 7.23 -6.51 14.56
C PHE A 64 7.96 -5.22 14.18
N ARG A 65 8.18 -5.03 12.88
CA ARG A 65 8.85 -3.83 12.34
C ARG A 65 7.82 -2.89 11.76
N ARG A 66 7.83 -1.64 12.20
CA ARG A 66 6.94 -0.57 11.73
C ARG A 66 7.75 0.71 11.59
N ARG A 67 7.40 1.54 10.61
CA ARG A 67 7.93 2.91 10.58
C ARG A 67 7.14 3.76 11.57
N SER A 68 7.81 4.73 12.19
CA SER A 68 7.17 5.65 13.15
C SER A 68 6.11 6.55 12.51
N ASP A 69 6.14 6.71 11.19
CA ASP A 69 5.21 7.52 10.41
C ASP A 69 4.06 6.70 9.78
N THR A 70 3.92 5.42 10.14
CA THR A 70 2.74 4.63 9.79
C THR A 70 1.50 5.25 10.42
N THR A 71 0.45 5.47 9.63
CA THR A 71 -0.80 6.08 10.10
C THR A 71 -1.98 5.13 10.03
N ASN A 72 -3.07 5.47 10.73
CA ASN A 72 -4.32 4.72 10.68
C ASN A 72 -4.95 4.83 9.29
N LEU A 73 -5.24 3.68 8.67
CA LEU A 73 -5.81 3.57 7.33
C LEU A 73 -7.31 3.88 7.28
N ALA A 74 -8.02 3.68 8.39
CA ALA A 74 -9.48 3.79 8.46
C ALA A 74 -10.05 5.11 7.89
N PRO A 75 -9.52 6.30 8.23
CA PRO A 75 -10.04 7.55 7.66
C PRO A 75 -9.81 7.64 6.15
N TYR A 76 -8.65 7.17 5.65
CA TYR A 76 -8.35 7.18 4.22
C TYR A 76 -9.22 6.19 3.45
N LEU A 77 -9.50 5.01 4.02
CA LEU A 77 -10.35 3.99 3.40
C LEU A 77 -11.83 4.38 3.42
N ASN A 78 -12.29 5.11 4.43
CA ASN A 78 -13.69 5.57 4.49
C ASN A 78 -14.03 6.49 3.30
N GLU A 79 -13.10 7.35 2.87
CA GLU A 79 -13.27 8.18 1.68
C GLU A 79 -13.47 7.36 0.38
N TRP A 80 -12.88 6.17 0.32
CA TRP A 80 -13.01 5.27 -0.82
C TRP A 80 -14.38 4.58 -0.91
N LYS A 81 -15.15 4.50 0.18
CA LYS A 81 -16.53 3.98 0.15
C LYS A 81 -17.41 4.77 -0.83
N ASN A 82 -17.16 6.05 -0.99
CA ASN A 82 -17.87 6.93 -1.91
C ASN A 82 -17.41 6.79 -3.38
N ASN A 83 -16.36 6.00 -3.63
CA ASN A 83 -15.70 5.88 -4.94
C ASN A 83 -15.59 4.41 -5.40
N LEU A 84 -16.46 3.53 -4.89
CA LEU A 84 -16.47 2.14 -5.30
C LEU A 84 -16.72 2.03 -6.81
N PRO A 85 -16.03 1.12 -7.51
CA PRO A 85 -16.34 0.84 -8.90
C PRO A 85 -17.81 0.44 -9.00
N LYS A 86 -18.55 1.13 -9.87
CA LYS A 86 -19.92 0.74 -10.19
C LYS A 86 -19.87 -0.60 -10.95
N PRO A 87 -20.80 -1.53 -10.66
CA PRO A 87 -20.87 -2.81 -11.36
C PRO A 87 -21.06 -2.63 -12.88
#